data_AF-A0A7W6MVW9-F1
#
_entry.id   AF-A0A7W6MVW9-F1
#
_cell.length_a   1.000
_cell.length_b   1.000
_cell.length_c   1.000
_cell.angle_alpha   90.00
_cell.angle_beta   90.00
_cell.angle_gamma   90.00
#
_symmetry.space_group_name_H-M   'P 1'
#
loop_
_entity.id
_entity.type
_entity.pdbx_description
1 polymer ?
#
loop_
_entity_poly.entity_id
_entity_poly.type
_entity_poly.pdbx_seq_one_letter_code
_entity_poly.pdbx_strand_id
1 'polypeptide(L)'
;MSKKEKTTKAADSECFQEKWEPVFRPETRKNKDLERLRVRCPGVYSDFIAGRIGSLRAALELVELRPERTRVQKLKNSWKKASPKERQEFATWLTLAGDIALPTQDSHSAFSNAPIANGRYLLPQTISRMEAIMTAQGMTPADVMQDMGFGANDRTLLRAMARKTCLRLKVIEALARWLRSHEADALTL
;
A
#
# COMPACT_ATOMS: atom_id res chain seq x y z
N MET A 1 69.55 -26.34 22.79
CA MET A 1 69.22 -25.77 21.47
C MET A 1 68.05 -26.53 20.88
N SER A 2 66.99 -25.79 20.55
CA SER A 2 65.86 -26.11 19.67
C SER A 2 64.96 -27.33 19.96
N LYS A 3 63.94 -27.06 20.79
CA LYS A 3 62.58 -27.59 20.61
C LYS A 3 62.08 -27.27 19.20
N LYS A 4 61.47 -28.23 18.52
CA LYS A 4 60.45 -27.98 17.49
C LYS A 4 59.17 -28.68 17.92
N GLU A 5 58.32 -27.89 18.57
CA GLU A 5 56.88 -28.16 18.69
C GLU A 5 56.28 -28.21 17.28
N LYS A 6 55.60 -29.31 16.98
CA LYS A 6 54.68 -29.40 15.85
C LYS A 6 53.28 -29.45 16.44
N THR A 7 52.73 -28.27 16.71
CA THR A 7 51.33 -28.07 17.07
C THR A 7 50.48 -28.34 15.82
N THR A 8 49.93 -29.55 15.72
CA THR A 8 48.82 -29.82 14.82
C THR A 8 47.57 -29.20 15.42
N LYS A 9 47.19 -28.03 14.89
CA LYS A 9 45.92 -27.36 15.12
C LYS A 9 44.80 -28.26 14.59
N ALA A 10 44.19 -29.06 15.46
CA ALA A 10 42.89 -29.66 15.19
C ALA A 10 41.89 -28.49 15.13
N ALA A 11 41.54 -28.07 13.92
CA ALA A 11 40.46 -27.15 13.71
C ALA A 11 39.16 -27.92 13.89
N ASP A 12 38.38 -27.47 14.87
CA ASP A 12 37.00 -27.88 15.11
C ASP A 12 36.21 -27.84 13.80
N SER A 13 36.00 -29.01 13.22
CA SER A 13 34.91 -29.24 12.27
C SER A 13 33.65 -29.42 13.09
N GLU A 14 33.15 -28.31 13.66
CA GLU A 14 31.76 -28.23 14.07
C GLU A 14 30.92 -28.37 12.81
N CYS A 15 30.38 -29.56 12.67
CA CYS A 15 29.36 -29.94 11.73
C CYS A 15 28.15 -29.03 11.97
N PHE A 16 28.11 -27.89 11.28
CA PHE A 16 26.94 -27.04 11.17
C PHE A 16 25.90 -27.81 10.37
N GLN A 17 25.22 -28.74 11.04
CA GLN A 17 23.94 -29.27 10.61
C GLN A 17 22.93 -28.14 10.73
N GLU A 18 22.95 -27.25 9.74
CA GLU A 18 21.83 -26.38 9.47
C GLU A 18 20.66 -27.31 9.18
N LYS A 19 19.88 -27.55 10.22
CA LYS A 19 18.61 -28.26 10.19
C LYS A 19 17.71 -27.42 9.31
N TRP A 20 17.73 -27.69 8.01
CA TRP A 20 16.77 -27.14 7.05
C TRP A 20 15.39 -27.67 7.44
N GLU A 21 14.72 -27.01 8.37
CA GLU A 21 13.27 -27.15 8.48
C GLU A 21 12.70 -26.51 7.21
N PRO A 22 12.01 -27.28 6.35
CA PRO A 22 11.44 -26.72 5.14
C PRO A 22 10.43 -25.67 5.57
N VAL A 23 10.79 -24.39 5.40
CA VAL A 23 9.87 -23.27 5.52
C VAL A 23 8.68 -23.65 4.65
N PHE A 24 7.53 -23.92 5.28
CA PHE A 24 6.31 -24.34 4.62
C PHE A 24 5.90 -23.23 3.65
N ARG A 25 6.42 -23.31 2.42
CA ARG A 25 6.03 -22.48 1.31
C ARG A 25 4.68 -23.04 0.87
N PRO A 26 3.58 -22.29 0.98
CA PRO A 26 2.30 -22.82 0.57
C PRO A 26 2.32 -22.98 -0.96
N GLU A 27 2.64 -24.18 -1.43
CA GLU A 27 2.65 -24.59 -2.85
C GLU A 27 1.23 -24.69 -3.44
N THR A 28 0.24 -24.06 -2.78
CA THR A 28 -1.19 -24.28 -2.99
C THR A 28 -1.72 -23.67 -4.29
N ARG A 29 -1.10 -22.59 -4.78
CA ARG A 29 -1.56 -21.92 -6.02
C ARG A 29 -1.18 -22.69 -7.28
N LYS A 30 0.07 -23.18 -7.35
CA LYS A 30 0.53 -23.98 -8.50
C LYS A 30 -0.24 -25.30 -8.57
N ASN A 31 -0.47 -25.95 -7.43
CA ASN A 31 -1.25 -27.19 -7.37
C ASN A 31 -2.70 -27.00 -7.82
N LYS A 32 -3.37 -25.90 -7.41
CA LYS A 32 -4.74 -25.62 -7.87
C LYS A 32 -4.82 -25.33 -9.36
N ASP A 33 -3.87 -24.58 -9.91
CA ASP A 33 -3.84 -24.25 -11.33
C ASP A 33 -3.50 -25.49 -12.18
N LEU A 34 -2.61 -26.36 -11.69
CA LEU A 34 -2.26 -27.63 -12.33
C LEU A 34 -3.45 -28.62 -12.32
N GLU A 35 -4.18 -28.70 -11.22
CA GLU A 35 -5.39 -29.52 -11.13
C GLU A 35 -6.49 -29.03 -12.09
N ARG A 36 -6.67 -27.70 -12.20
CA ARG A 36 -7.60 -27.11 -13.16
C ARG A 36 -7.21 -27.39 -14.60
N LEU A 37 -5.92 -27.31 -14.92
CA LEU A 37 -5.40 -27.64 -16.25
C LEU A 37 -5.65 -29.13 -16.56
N ARG A 38 -5.38 -30.01 -15.60
CA ARG A 38 -5.60 -31.47 -15.73
C ARG A 38 -7.07 -31.81 -15.99
N VAL A 39 -7.99 -31.21 -15.24
CA VAL A 39 -9.44 -31.50 -15.36
C VAL A 39 -10.05 -30.88 -16.60
N ARG A 40 -9.70 -29.63 -16.94
CA ARG A 40 -10.38 -28.87 -18.00
C ARG A 40 -9.73 -29.05 -19.38
N CYS A 41 -8.42 -29.28 -19.43
CA CYS A 41 -7.66 -29.41 -20.68
C CYS A 41 -6.58 -30.50 -20.59
N PRO A 42 -6.97 -31.79 -20.57
CA PRO A 42 -6.02 -32.90 -20.41
C PRO A 42 -4.90 -32.95 -21.45
N GLY A 43 -5.18 -32.53 -22.70
CA GLY A 43 -4.17 -32.49 -23.77
C GLY A 43 -3.03 -31.50 -23.50
N VAL A 44 -3.36 -30.28 -23.07
CA VAL A 44 -2.36 -29.26 -22.73
C VAL A 44 -1.61 -29.63 -21.44
N TYR A 45 -2.28 -30.33 -20.51
CA TYR A 45 -1.60 -30.92 -19.35
C TYR A 45 -0.57 -31.99 -19.76
N SER A 46 -0.91 -32.88 -20.70
CA SER A 46 0.01 -33.87 -21.27
C SER A 46 1.22 -33.20 -21.93
N ASP A 47 1.00 -32.15 -22.71
CA ASP A 47 2.05 -31.40 -23.40
C ASP A 47 2.99 -30.67 -22.41
N PHE A 48 2.44 -30.18 -21.30
CA PHE A 48 3.22 -29.60 -20.21
C PHE A 48 4.08 -30.65 -19.49
N ILE A 49 3.51 -31.82 -19.15
CA ILE A 49 4.27 -32.91 -18.50
C ILE A 49 5.34 -33.49 -19.43
N ALA A 50 5.06 -33.57 -20.73
CA ALA A 50 6.02 -33.99 -21.75
C ALA A 50 7.13 -32.96 -22.02
N GLY A 51 7.12 -31.81 -21.34
CA GLY A 51 8.13 -30.75 -21.51
C GLY A 51 8.02 -29.95 -22.80
N ARG A 52 6.98 -30.20 -23.63
CA ARG A 52 6.71 -29.42 -24.84
C ARG A 52 6.28 -27.98 -24.52
N ILE A 53 5.67 -27.78 -23.35
CA ILE A 53 5.37 -26.44 -22.81
C ILE A 53 6.30 -26.15 -21.65
N GLY A 54 7.15 -25.13 -21.80
CA GLY A 54 8.22 -24.82 -20.84
C GLY A 54 7.77 -24.29 -19.47
N SER A 55 6.48 -23.98 -19.28
CA SER A 55 5.97 -23.59 -17.96
C SER A 55 4.47 -23.84 -17.79
N LEU A 56 4.05 -24.13 -16.56
CA LEU A 56 2.63 -24.27 -16.20
C LEU A 56 1.83 -23.01 -16.55
N ARG A 57 2.46 -21.84 -16.47
CA ARG A 57 1.81 -20.57 -16.78
C ARG A 57 1.54 -20.41 -18.28
N ALA A 58 2.51 -20.75 -19.13
CA ALA A 58 2.31 -20.77 -20.57
C ALA A 58 1.21 -21.76 -20.97
N ALA A 59 1.16 -22.92 -20.31
CA ALA A 59 0.10 -23.90 -20.51
C ALA A 59 -1.29 -23.34 -20.16
N LEU A 60 -1.42 -22.59 -19.06
CA LEU A 60 -2.68 -21.95 -18.65
C LEU A 60 -3.09 -20.78 -19.53
N GLU A 61 -2.12 -20.06 -20.11
CA GLU A 61 -2.36 -18.95 -21.04
C GLU A 61 -2.87 -19.49 -22.39
N LEU A 62 -2.35 -20.64 -22.87
CA LEU A 62 -2.83 -21.29 -24.10
C LEU A 62 -4.29 -21.74 -24.05
N VAL A 63 -4.80 -22.06 -22.86
CA VAL A 63 -6.20 -22.52 -22.67
C VAL A 63 -7.09 -21.46 -22.03
N GLU A 64 -6.63 -20.21 -21.99
CA GLU A 64 -7.32 -19.04 -21.40
C GLU A 64 -7.80 -19.25 -19.95
N LEU A 65 -7.31 -20.28 -19.26
CA LEU A 65 -7.62 -20.57 -17.86
C LEU A 65 -7.09 -19.48 -16.93
N ARG A 66 -6.10 -18.73 -17.40
CA ARG A 66 -5.55 -17.57 -16.72
C ARG A 66 -5.20 -16.50 -17.76
N PRO A 67 -5.90 -15.35 -17.78
CA PRO A 67 -5.55 -14.29 -18.70
C PRO A 67 -4.14 -13.75 -18.39
N GLU A 68 -3.39 -13.38 -19.42
CA GLU A 68 -2.09 -12.77 -19.23
C GLU A 68 -2.25 -11.54 -18.33
N ARG A 69 -1.34 -11.36 -17.37
CA ARG A 69 -1.35 -10.17 -16.53
C ARG A 69 -1.18 -8.94 -17.42
N THR A 70 -2.20 -8.07 -17.42
CA THR A 70 -2.13 -6.81 -18.17
C THR A 70 -0.97 -5.95 -17.70
N ARG A 71 -0.46 -5.06 -18.56
CA ARG A 71 0.62 -4.12 -18.21
C ARG A 71 0.30 -3.31 -16.95
N VAL A 72 -0.96 -2.88 -16.81
CA VAL A 72 -1.46 -2.18 -15.62
C VAL A 72 -1.37 -3.06 -14.36
N GLN A 73 -1.70 -4.35 -14.43
CA GLN A 73 -1.54 -5.26 -13.30
C GLN A 73 -0.08 -5.48 -12.93
N LYS A 74 0.82 -5.54 -13.92
CA LYS A 74 2.27 -5.62 -13.69
C LYS A 74 2.75 -4.35 -12.97
N LEU A 75 2.38 -3.16 -13.46
CA LEU A 75 2.72 -1.88 -12.84
C LEU A 75 2.18 -1.75 -11.41
N LYS A 76 0.91 -2.10 -11.16
CA LYS A 76 0.32 -2.09 -9.80
C LYS A 76 1.08 -3.01 -8.83
N ASN A 77 1.49 -4.20 -9.28
CA ASN A 77 2.25 -5.12 -8.43
C ASN A 77 3.67 -4.62 -8.18
N SER A 78 4.35 -4.11 -9.20
CA SER A 78 5.68 -3.50 -9.05
C SER A 78 5.63 -2.30 -8.11
N TRP A 79 4.63 -1.42 -8.26
CA TRP A 79 4.42 -0.26 -7.38
C TRP A 79 4.25 -0.66 -5.91
N LYS A 80 3.44 -1.70 -5.64
CA LYS A 80 3.25 -2.22 -4.28
C LYS A 80 4.55 -2.74 -3.67
N LYS A 81 5.43 -3.34 -4.48
CA LYS A 81 6.72 -3.89 -4.05
C LYS A 81 7.84 -2.85 -3.98
N ALA A 82 7.71 -1.75 -4.71
CA ALA A 82 8.70 -0.68 -4.74
C ALA A 82 8.84 -0.04 -3.36
N SER A 83 10.09 0.23 -2.99
CA SER A 83 10.49 1.00 -1.82
C SER A 83 10.06 2.48 -1.95
N PRO A 84 10.03 3.23 -0.84
CA PRO A 84 9.73 4.66 -0.88
C PRO A 84 10.64 5.44 -1.85
N LYS A 85 11.93 5.08 -1.91
CA LYS A 85 12.92 5.70 -2.81
C LYS A 85 12.60 5.45 -4.28
N GLU A 86 12.33 4.19 -4.67
CA GLU A 86 11.98 3.84 -6.05
C GLU A 86 10.66 4.50 -6.49
N ARG A 87 9.70 4.65 -5.58
CA ARG A 87 8.45 5.38 -5.86
C ARG A 87 8.70 6.86 -6.09
N GLN A 88 9.61 7.46 -5.33
CA GLN A 88 9.99 8.87 -5.48
C GLN A 88 10.73 9.10 -6.80
N GLU A 89 11.68 8.24 -7.15
CA GLU A 89 12.38 8.28 -8.44
C GLU A 89 11.39 8.17 -9.60
N PHE A 90 10.44 7.24 -9.54
CA PHE A 90 9.40 7.11 -10.54
C PHE A 90 8.49 8.34 -10.63
N ALA A 91 8.14 8.96 -9.48
CA ALA A 91 7.38 10.20 -9.46
C ALA A 91 8.16 11.36 -10.08
N THR A 92 9.46 11.51 -9.78
CA THR A 92 10.30 12.53 -10.41
C THR A 92 10.43 12.32 -11.92
N TRP A 93 10.51 11.08 -12.38
CA TRP A 93 10.51 10.77 -13.80
C TRP A 93 9.18 11.16 -14.48
N LEU A 94 8.02 10.88 -13.87
CA LEU A 94 6.72 11.30 -14.41
C LEU A 94 6.59 12.82 -14.51
N THR A 95 7.12 13.54 -13.52
CA THR A 95 7.17 15.00 -13.51
C THR A 95 8.05 15.54 -14.64
N LEU A 96 9.23 14.96 -14.85
CA LEU A 96 10.14 15.33 -15.94
C LEU A 96 9.59 14.96 -17.32
N ALA A 97 8.82 13.87 -17.41
CA ALA A 97 8.14 13.46 -18.63
C ALA A 97 6.95 14.37 -18.99
N GLY A 98 6.52 15.26 -18.07
CA GLY A 98 5.37 16.15 -18.28
C GLY A 98 4.00 15.45 -18.14
N ASP A 99 3.98 14.17 -17.75
CA ASP A 99 2.75 13.40 -17.53
C ASP A 99 2.02 13.82 -16.24
N ILE A 100 2.73 14.45 -15.31
CA ILE A 100 2.19 15.00 -14.07
C ILE A 100 2.76 16.40 -13.88
N ALA A 101 1.89 17.41 -13.80
CA ALA A 101 2.30 18.74 -13.39
C ALA A 101 2.86 18.68 -11.96
N LEU A 102 4.03 19.30 -11.71
CA LEU A 102 4.51 19.50 -10.34
C LEU A 102 3.35 20.06 -9.51
N PRO A 103 3.10 19.56 -8.29
CA PRO A 103 2.46 20.39 -7.30
C PRO A 103 3.48 21.51 -7.00
N THR A 104 3.42 22.59 -7.77
CA THR A 104 4.02 23.86 -7.39
C THR A 104 3.57 24.10 -5.96
N GLN A 105 4.51 24.36 -5.06
CA GLN A 105 4.26 24.59 -3.63
C GLN A 105 3.41 25.84 -3.33
N ASP A 106 2.57 26.31 -4.26
CA ASP A 106 1.38 27.13 -3.99
C ASP A 106 0.26 26.23 -3.42
N SER A 107 0.66 25.44 -2.43
CA SER A 107 -0.03 24.39 -1.72
C SER A 107 -0.93 24.94 -0.62
N HIS A 108 -1.42 26.18 -0.75
CA HIS A 108 -2.35 26.75 0.22
C HIS A 108 -3.67 27.17 -0.42
N SER A 109 -3.65 27.62 -1.68
CA SER A 109 -4.88 28.04 -2.38
C SER A 109 -5.65 26.87 -3.00
N ALA A 110 -4.96 25.90 -3.61
CA ALA A 110 -5.60 24.78 -4.31
C ALA A 110 -6.29 23.74 -3.39
N PHE A 111 -5.94 23.69 -2.09
CA PHE A 111 -6.55 22.74 -1.16
C PHE A 111 -7.87 23.23 -0.54
N SER A 112 -8.15 24.53 -0.59
CA SER A 112 -9.40 25.10 -0.08
C SER A 112 -10.64 24.58 -0.82
N ASN A 113 -10.47 24.10 -2.06
CA ASN A 113 -11.53 23.58 -2.92
C ASN A 113 -11.42 22.08 -3.22
N ALA A 114 -10.47 21.37 -2.61
CA ALA A 114 -10.31 19.93 -2.81
C ALA A 114 -11.47 19.16 -2.13
N PRO A 115 -12.01 18.10 -2.75
CA PRO A 115 -13.06 17.30 -2.14
C PRO A 115 -12.57 16.72 -0.81
N ILE A 116 -13.32 16.95 0.27
CA ILE A 116 -12.95 16.52 1.63
C ILE A 116 -13.29 15.05 1.93
N ALA A 117 -14.15 14.44 1.12
CA ALA A 117 -14.62 13.08 1.31
C ALA A 117 -14.85 12.39 -0.05
N ASN A 118 -14.60 11.09 -0.09
CA ASN A 118 -15.09 10.21 -1.16
C ASN A 118 -16.43 9.62 -0.71
N GLY A 119 -17.53 10.23 -1.16
CA GLY A 119 -18.86 9.92 -0.68
C GLY A 119 -19.02 10.29 0.80
N ARG A 120 -19.11 9.28 1.68
CA ARG A 120 -19.26 9.48 3.13
C ARG A 120 -17.97 9.28 3.93
N TYR A 121 -16.87 8.93 3.26
CA TYR A 121 -15.62 8.60 3.92
C TYR A 121 -14.62 9.74 3.77
N LEU A 122 -14.03 10.17 4.87
CA LEU A 122 -12.98 11.19 4.83
C LEU A 122 -11.77 10.67 4.06
N LEU A 123 -11.21 11.53 3.22
CA LEU A 123 -9.96 11.24 2.54
C LEU A 123 -8.80 11.29 3.54
N PRO A 124 -7.77 10.43 3.39
CA PRO A 124 -6.61 10.44 4.29
C PRO A 124 -5.95 11.83 4.40
N GLN A 125 -5.88 12.55 3.29
CA GLN A 125 -5.34 13.91 3.25
C GLN A 125 -6.16 14.91 4.07
N THR A 126 -7.49 14.78 4.06
CA THR A 126 -8.39 15.62 4.86
C THR A 126 -8.21 15.35 6.35
N ILE A 127 -8.01 14.10 6.75
CA ILE A 127 -7.71 13.74 8.14
C ILE A 127 -6.42 14.42 8.59
N SER A 128 -5.34 14.33 7.79
CA SER A 128 -4.06 14.97 8.12
C SER A 128 -4.15 16.49 8.21
N ARG A 129 -4.93 17.15 7.33
CA ARG A 129 -5.19 18.61 7.41
C ARG A 129 -5.90 18.98 8.69
N MET A 130 -6.94 18.24 9.03
CA MET A 130 -7.71 18.48 10.25
C MET A 130 -6.86 18.26 11.50
N GLU A 131 -6.05 17.20 11.55
CA GLU A 131 -5.10 16.94 12.64
C GLU A 131 -4.08 18.06 12.80
N ALA A 132 -3.59 18.65 11.71
CA ALA A 132 -2.67 19.78 11.76
C ALA A 132 -3.33 21.03 12.40
N ILE A 133 -4.56 21.37 11.98
CA ILE A 133 -5.31 22.51 12.55
C ILE A 133 -5.62 22.25 14.03
N MET A 134 -6.08 21.05 14.36
CA MET A 134 -6.36 20.64 15.75
C MET A 134 -5.11 20.74 16.63
N THR A 135 -3.95 20.34 16.12
CA THR A 135 -2.67 20.39 16.86
C THR A 135 -2.20 21.84 17.04
N ALA A 136 -2.34 22.68 16.02
CA ALA A 136 -1.98 24.09 16.07
C ALA A 136 -2.85 24.88 17.06
N GLN A 137 -4.12 24.52 17.18
CA GLN A 137 -5.10 25.23 18.02
C GLN A 137 -5.39 24.52 19.36
N GLY A 138 -4.78 23.37 19.63
CA GLY A 138 -5.02 22.58 20.85
C GLY A 138 -6.44 22.01 20.96
N MET A 139 -7.13 21.79 19.85
CA MET A 139 -8.53 21.32 19.81
C MET A 139 -8.63 19.79 19.78
N THR A 140 -9.63 19.25 20.48
CA THR A 140 -9.99 17.83 20.40
C THR A 140 -11.07 17.58 19.34
N PRO A 141 -11.29 16.34 18.88
CA PRO A 141 -12.38 16.04 17.95
C PRO A 141 -13.78 16.40 18.49
N ALA A 142 -13.95 16.44 19.82
CA ALA A 142 -15.20 16.85 20.46
C ALA A 142 -15.40 18.37 20.33
N ASP A 143 -14.33 19.15 20.49
CA ASP A 143 -14.35 20.61 20.33
C ASP A 143 -14.68 20.99 18.89
N VAL A 144 -14.10 20.29 17.91
CA VAL A 144 -14.42 20.49 16.48
C VAL A 144 -15.90 20.20 16.20
N MET A 145 -16.46 19.14 16.79
CA MET A 145 -17.89 18.85 16.66
C MET A 145 -18.76 19.93 17.30
N GLN A 146 -18.36 20.45 18.47
CA GLN A 146 -19.05 21.52 19.17
C GLN A 146 -19.02 22.84 18.39
N ASP A 147 -17.87 23.20 17.81
CA ASP A 147 -17.67 24.39 17.00
C ASP A 147 -18.52 24.36 15.73
N MET A 148 -18.67 23.18 15.11
CA MET A 148 -19.59 22.95 13.99
C MET A 148 -21.08 22.92 14.39
N GLY A 149 -21.42 23.09 15.66
CA GLY A 149 -22.80 23.09 16.17
C GLY A 149 -23.40 21.70 16.40
N PHE A 150 -22.58 20.65 16.49
CA PHE A 150 -22.99 19.32 16.92
C PHE A 150 -22.72 19.11 18.42
N GLY A 151 -23.32 18.09 19.03
CA GLY A 151 -23.11 17.82 20.45
C GLY A 151 -21.67 17.37 20.72
N ALA A 152 -21.02 17.93 21.75
CA ALA A 152 -19.65 17.56 22.16
C ALA A 152 -19.49 16.06 22.52
N ASN A 153 -20.59 15.39 22.89
CA ASN A 153 -20.62 13.96 23.17
C ASN A 153 -20.68 13.08 21.89
N ASP A 154 -20.81 13.67 20.71
CA ASP A 154 -20.87 12.95 19.44
C ASP A 154 -19.49 12.45 19.02
N ARG A 155 -19.26 11.15 19.21
CA ARG A 155 -18.00 10.46 18.88
C ARG A 155 -17.88 10.09 17.40
N THR A 156 -18.78 10.54 16.53
CA THR A 156 -18.76 10.19 15.09
C THR A 156 -17.49 10.67 14.41
N LEU A 157 -17.03 11.89 14.66
CA LEU A 157 -15.79 12.41 14.08
C LEU A 157 -14.56 11.64 14.59
N LEU A 158 -14.47 11.42 15.90
CA LEU A 158 -13.42 10.61 16.52
C LEU A 158 -13.35 9.21 15.90
N ARG A 159 -14.50 8.55 15.72
CA ARG A 159 -14.56 7.21 15.11
C ARG A 159 -14.19 7.25 13.63
N ALA A 160 -14.59 8.30 12.90
CA ALA A 160 -14.23 8.47 11.50
C ALA A 160 -12.72 8.63 11.30
N MET A 161 -12.05 9.38 12.15
CA MET A 161 -10.58 9.52 12.11
C MET A 161 -9.89 8.20 12.48
N ALA A 162 -10.25 7.62 13.62
CA ALA A 162 -9.55 6.44 14.15
C ALA A 162 -9.80 5.16 13.34
N ARG A 163 -11.04 4.98 12.85
CA ARG A 163 -11.48 3.72 12.21
C ARG A 163 -11.89 3.89 10.75
N LYS A 164 -11.71 5.08 10.15
CA LYS A 164 -12.07 5.38 8.75
C LYS A 164 -13.52 5.03 8.43
N THR A 165 -14.43 5.34 9.35
CA THR A 165 -15.87 5.08 9.21
C THR A 165 -16.59 6.16 8.42
N CYS A 166 -17.79 5.85 7.95
CA CYS A 166 -18.63 6.81 7.24
C CYS A 166 -19.18 7.90 8.18
N LEU A 167 -19.29 9.12 7.66
CA LEU A 167 -19.90 10.26 8.32
C LEU A 167 -21.28 10.58 7.72
N ARG A 168 -22.09 11.28 8.50
CA ARG A 168 -23.36 11.85 8.01
C ARG A 168 -23.06 13.01 7.07
N LEU A 169 -23.87 13.18 6.01
CA LEU A 169 -23.66 14.24 5.01
C LEU A 169 -23.65 15.65 5.62
N LYS A 170 -24.50 15.92 6.61
CA LYS A 170 -24.53 17.20 7.34
C LYS A 170 -23.20 17.49 8.07
N VAL A 171 -22.56 16.47 8.63
CA VAL A 171 -21.27 16.61 9.33
C VAL A 171 -20.16 16.89 8.32
N ILE A 172 -20.18 16.21 7.16
CA ILE A 172 -19.23 16.46 6.07
C ILE A 172 -19.36 17.90 5.57
N GLU A 173 -20.59 18.38 5.34
CA GLU A 173 -20.83 19.74 4.88
C GLU A 173 -20.37 20.79 5.90
N ALA A 174 -20.67 20.60 7.18
CA ALA A 174 -20.18 21.46 8.25
C ALA A 174 -18.65 21.45 8.34
N LEU A 175 -18.03 20.27 8.23
CA LEU A 175 -16.58 20.12 8.27
C LEU A 175 -15.90 20.81 7.08
N ALA A 176 -16.49 20.80 5.89
CA ALA A 176 -15.99 21.55 4.74
C ALA A 176 -16.01 23.07 4.96
N ARG A 177 -17.00 23.59 5.70
CA ARG A 177 -17.05 25.02 6.05
C ARG A 177 -16.02 25.33 7.12
N TRP A 178 -15.95 24.50 8.16
CA TRP A 178 -15.00 24.63 9.25
C TRP A 178 -13.54 24.66 8.76
N LEU A 179 -13.14 23.70 7.92
CA LEU A 179 -11.79 23.65 7.35
C LEU A 179 -11.45 24.93 6.58
N ARG A 180 -12.39 25.46 5.77
CA ARG A 180 -12.15 26.69 5.01
C ARG A 180 -11.99 27.92 5.90
N SER A 181 -12.75 28.03 6.99
CA SER A 181 -12.61 29.14 7.94
C SER A 181 -11.25 29.10 8.64
N HIS A 182 -10.86 27.95 9.19
CA HIS A 182 -9.61 27.82 9.94
C HIS A 182 -8.36 27.90 9.04
N GLU A 183 -8.45 27.50 7.77
CA GLU A 183 -7.37 27.67 6.81
C GLU A 183 -7.22 29.11 6.33
N ALA A 184 -8.31 29.86 6.22
CA ALA A 184 -8.24 31.29 5.92
C ALA A 184 -7.56 32.06 7.06
N ASP A 185 -7.91 31.76 8.31
CA ASP A 185 -7.29 32.38 9.48
C ASP A 185 -5.79 32.06 9.57
N ALA A 186 -5.40 30.82 9.23
CA ALA A 186 -3.99 30.41 9.20
C ALA A 186 -3.13 31.13 8.14
N LEU A 187 -3.74 31.78 7.15
CA LEU A 187 -3.03 32.57 6.12
C LEU A 187 -2.90 34.06 6.48
N THR A 188 -3.49 34.50 7.60
CA THR A 188 -3.51 35.91 8.03
C THR A 188 -2.55 36.24 9.18
N LEU A 189 -1.74 35.27 9.64
CA LEU A 189 -0.69 35.41 10.64
C LEU A 189 0.70 35.22 10.03
#